data_AF-A0A804LIA9-F1
#
_entry.id   AF-A0A804LIA9-F1
#
_cell.length_a   1.000
_cell.length_b   1.000
_cell.length_c   1.000
_cell.angle_alpha   90.00
_cell.angle_beta   90.00
_cell.angle_gamma   90.00
#
_symmetry.space_group_name_H-M   'P 1'
#
loop_
_entity.id
_entity.type
_entity.pdbx_description
1 polymer ?
#
loop_
_entity_poly.entity_id
_entity_poly.type
_entity_poly.pdbx_seq_one_letter_code
_entity_poly.pdbx_strand_id
1 'polypeptide(L)'
;MKLPAWLTAVPPDPRAYGHLIQLCADTGHLAAGRQLHARLVASSVTPSNFLASKLISLYSRGAHLDDARRVFDAIPRPSVFAWNAILIALSLHSADPSDAARLFAASGISPDEITLSALLKS
;
A
#
# COMPACT_ATOMS: atom_id res chain seq x y z
N MET A 1 -19.46 2.02 4.19
CA MET A 1 -19.36 2.32 5.64
C MET A 1 -19.05 3.81 5.80
N LYS A 2 -19.91 4.60 6.45
CA LYS A 2 -19.55 5.98 6.86
C LYS A 2 -18.88 5.89 8.22
N LEU A 3 -17.74 6.55 8.40
CA LEU A 3 -17.06 6.60 9.71
C LEU A 3 -17.92 7.41 10.70
N PRO A 4 -18.10 6.95 11.95
CA PRO A 4 -18.76 7.71 13.01
C PRO A 4 -18.13 9.10 13.21
N ALA A 5 -18.95 10.13 13.44
CA ALA A 5 -18.48 11.51 13.60
C ALA A 5 -17.49 11.70 14.78
N TRP A 6 -17.65 10.96 15.88
CA TRP A 6 -16.72 11.06 17.01
C TRP A 6 -15.30 10.65 16.65
N LEU A 7 -15.14 9.76 15.66
CA LEU A 7 -13.80 9.42 15.20
C LEU A 7 -13.14 10.71 14.70
N THR A 8 -13.79 11.58 13.93
CA THR A 8 -13.12 12.77 13.33
C THR A 8 -12.61 13.80 14.34
N ALA A 9 -13.04 13.74 15.60
CA ALA A 9 -12.54 14.63 16.66
C ALA A 9 -11.18 14.20 17.23
N VAL A 10 -10.78 12.93 17.04
CA VAL A 10 -9.55 12.39 17.61
C VAL A 10 -8.50 12.21 16.50
N PRO A 11 -7.23 12.62 16.71
CA PRO A 11 -6.16 12.33 15.78
C PRO A 11 -6.10 10.83 15.46
N PRO A 12 -5.96 10.44 14.19
CA PRO A 12 -5.97 9.04 13.81
C PRO A 12 -4.74 8.32 14.41
N ASP A 13 -4.97 7.23 15.15
CA ASP A 13 -3.88 6.34 15.56
C ASP A 13 -3.36 5.57 14.33
N PRO A 14 -2.10 5.76 13.91
CA PRO A 14 -1.58 5.16 12.68
C PRO A 14 -1.63 3.62 12.71
N ARG A 15 -1.51 2.99 13.88
CA ARG A 15 -1.55 1.53 14.01
C ARG A 15 -2.96 0.98 13.81
N ALA A 16 -3.95 1.54 14.51
CA ALA A 16 -5.35 1.18 14.32
C ALA A 16 -5.80 1.41 12.88
N TYR A 17 -5.41 2.54 12.27
CA TYR A 17 -5.70 2.83 10.87
C TYR A 17 -5.05 1.80 9.94
N GLY A 18 -3.81 1.40 10.18
CA GLY A 18 -3.17 0.35 9.38
C GLY A 18 -3.93 -0.97 9.41
N HIS A 19 -4.44 -1.39 10.57
CA HIS A 19 -5.28 -2.59 10.68
C HIS A 19 -6.62 -2.44 9.95
N LEU A 20 -7.30 -1.29 10.09
CA LEU A 20 -8.56 -1.01 9.39
C LEU A 20 -8.37 -0.96 7.87
N ILE A 21 -7.28 -0.35 7.39
CA ILE A 21 -6.93 -0.29 5.98
C ILE A 21 -6.65 -1.69 5.44
N GLN A 22 -5.90 -2.52 6.18
CA GLN A 22 -5.66 -3.91 5.80
C GLN A 22 -6.98 -4.69 5.69
N LEU A 23 -7.88 -4.53 6.66
CA LEU A 23 -9.21 -5.15 6.59
C LEU A 23 -10.00 -4.70 5.36
N CYS A 24 -9.97 -3.41 5.01
CA CYS A 24 -10.59 -2.91 3.78
C CYS A 24 -9.96 -3.53 2.53
N ALA A 25 -8.64 -3.73 2.50
CA ALA A 25 -7.94 -4.39 1.40
C ALA A 25 -8.37 -5.87 1.26
N ASP A 26 -8.42 -6.60 2.37
CA ASP A 26 -8.74 -8.03 2.39
C ASP A 26 -10.21 -8.30 2.06
N THR A 27 -11.10 -7.34 2.35
CA THR A 27 -12.54 -7.46 2.10
C THR A 27 -13.02 -6.71 0.85
N GLY A 28 -12.12 -6.11 0.07
CA GLY A 28 -12.46 -5.38 -1.16
C GLY A 28 -13.18 -4.04 -0.95
N HIS A 29 -13.19 -3.48 0.26
CA HIS A 29 -13.87 -2.22 0.58
C HIS A 29 -13.00 -0.98 0.30
N LEU A 30 -12.59 -0.81 -0.97
CA LEU A 30 -11.69 0.27 -1.38
C LEU A 30 -12.19 1.66 -0.99
N ALA A 31 -13.48 1.95 -1.16
CA ALA A 31 -14.05 3.27 -0.84
C ALA A 31 -13.89 3.63 0.65
N ALA A 32 -14.06 2.66 1.55
CA ALA A 32 -13.84 2.86 2.98
C ALA A 32 -12.34 3.05 3.29
N GLY A 33 -11.47 2.26 2.66
CA GLY A 33 -10.02 2.42 2.78
C GLY A 33 -9.53 3.81 2.31
N ARG A 34 -10.07 4.34 1.21
CA ARG A 34 -9.79 5.69 0.72
C ARG A 34 -10.21 6.78 1.71
N GLN A 35 -11.33 6.61 2.40
CA GLN A 35 -11.76 7.54 3.45
C GLN A 35 -10.78 7.54 4.63
N LEU A 36 -10.29 6.36 5.05
CA LEU A 36 -9.26 6.25 6.07
C LEU A 36 -7.95 6.92 5.62
N HIS A 37 -7.51 6.69 4.38
CA HIS A 37 -6.32 7.34 3.82
C HIS A 37 -6.46 8.87 3.74
N ALA A 38 -7.57 9.36 3.19
CA ALA A 38 -7.85 10.79 3.09
C ALA A 38 -7.81 11.47 4.47
N ARG A 39 -8.29 10.77 5.50
CA ARG A 39 -8.23 11.28 6.87
C ARG A 39 -6.82 11.32 7.45
N LEU A 40 -5.98 10.32 7.17
CA LEU A 40 -4.56 10.35 7.56
C LEU A 40 -3.86 11.56 6.94
N VAL A 41 -4.10 11.80 5.64
CA VAL A 41 -3.57 12.97 4.92
C VAL A 41 -4.08 14.28 5.53
N ALA A 42 -5.39 14.40 5.77
CA ALA A 42 -5.99 15.60 6.37
C ALA A 42 -5.47 15.87 7.80
N SER A 43 -5.02 14.83 8.51
CA SER A 43 -4.42 14.93 9.84
C SER A 43 -2.90 15.08 9.80
N SER A 44 -2.31 15.29 8.62
CA SER A 44 -0.86 15.39 8.39
C SER A 44 -0.05 14.20 8.94
N VAL A 45 -0.64 13.00 8.99
CA VAL A 45 0.07 11.80 9.41
C VAL A 45 0.96 11.33 8.28
N THR A 46 2.28 11.39 8.49
CA THR A 46 3.25 10.77 7.58
C THR A 46 3.16 9.25 7.72
N PRO A 47 2.89 8.50 6.64
CA PRO A 47 2.81 7.04 6.71
C PRO A 47 4.13 6.42 7.14
N SER A 48 4.11 5.68 8.24
CA SER A 48 5.21 4.76 8.56
C SER A 48 5.30 3.66 7.50
N ASN A 49 6.42 2.96 7.43
CA ASN A 49 6.58 1.79 6.56
C ASN A 49 5.44 0.77 6.71
N PHE A 50 4.96 0.57 7.94
CA PHE A 50 3.80 -0.28 8.20
C PHE A 50 2.56 0.27 7.50
N LEU A 51 2.19 1.53 7.76
CA LEU A 51 0.97 2.12 7.18
C LEU A 51 1.04 2.20 5.66
N ALA A 52 2.20 2.55 5.11
CA ALA A 52 2.41 2.62 3.68
C ALA A 52 2.26 1.25 3.02
N SER A 53 2.81 0.17 3.61
CA SER A 53 2.60 -1.20 3.08
C SER A 53 1.10 -1.59 3.04
N LYS A 54 0.30 -1.11 4.00
CA LYS A 54 -1.15 -1.37 4.03
C LYS A 54 -1.90 -0.58 2.97
N LEU A 55 -1.52 0.67 2.77
CA LEU A 55 -2.07 1.52 1.72
C LEU A 55 -1.72 0.99 0.32
N ILE A 56 -0.48 0.55 0.07
CA ILE A 56 -0.08 -0.08 -1.18
C ILE A 56 -0.93 -1.32 -1.46
N SER A 57 -1.10 -2.19 -0.45
CA SER A 57 -1.96 -3.38 -0.55
C SER A 57 -3.43 -3.01 -0.86
N LEU A 58 -4.00 -2.01 -0.18
CA LEU A 58 -5.35 -1.53 -0.44
C LEU A 58 -5.53 -1.10 -1.90
N TYR A 59 -4.61 -0.28 -2.41
CA TYR A 59 -4.69 0.21 -3.78
C TYR A 59 -4.43 -0.87 -4.82
N SER A 60 -3.48 -1.78 -4.55
CA SER A 60 -3.28 -2.98 -5.37
C SER A 60 -4.54 -3.83 -5.46
N ARG A 61 -5.18 -4.17 -4.33
CA ARG A 61 -6.43 -4.97 -4.32
C ARG A 61 -7.56 -4.33 -5.11
N GLY A 62 -7.58 -2.99 -5.20
CA GLY A 62 -8.51 -2.23 -6.02
C GLY A 62 -8.08 -1.98 -7.47
N ALA A 63 -7.00 -2.61 -7.95
CA ALA A 63 -6.38 -2.37 -9.27
C ALA A 63 -6.03 -0.90 -9.55
N HIS A 64 -5.72 -0.12 -8.51
CA HIS A 64 -5.29 1.28 -8.61
C HIS A 64 -3.78 1.39 -8.47
N LEU A 65 -3.05 0.90 -9.48
CA LEU A 65 -1.58 0.84 -9.46
C LEU A 65 -0.93 2.21 -9.25
N ASP A 66 -1.43 3.26 -9.89
CA ASP A 66 -0.87 4.62 -9.75
C ASP A 66 -0.93 5.13 -8.30
N ASP A 67 -2.04 4.87 -7.60
CA ASP A 67 -2.19 5.26 -6.19
C ASP A 67 -1.23 4.44 -5.31
N ALA A 68 -1.10 3.14 -5.57
CA ALA A 68 -0.13 2.28 -4.89
C ALA A 68 1.31 2.79 -5.10
N ARG A 69 1.65 3.17 -6.33
CA ARG A 69 2.99 3.67 -6.67
C ARG A 69 3.28 5.02 -6.02
N ARG A 70 2.32 5.96 -6.01
CA ARG A 70 2.46 7.24 -5.29
C ARG A 70 2.72 7.05 -3.80
N VAL A 71 2.02 6.12 -3.16
CA VAL A 71 2.27 5.80 -1.74
C VAL A 71 3.67 5.23 -1.54
N PHE A 72 4.11 4.33 -2.43
CA PHE A 72 5.45 3.73 -2.37
C PHE A 72 6.57 4.76 -2.56
N ASP A 73 6.47 5.60 -3.61
CA ASP A 73 7.47 6.61 -3.95
C ASP A 73 7.60 7.71 -2.87
N ALA A 74 6.58 7.88 -2.03
CA ALA A 74 6.61 8.82 -0.90
C ALA A 74 7.41 8.30 0.33
N ILE A 75 7.90 7.05 0.31
CA ILE A 75 8.62 6.45 1.43
C ILE A 75 10.14 6.59 1.20
N PRO A 76 10.88 7.35 2.04
CA PRO A 76 12.32 7.56 1.82
C PRO A 76 13.16 6.28 1.93
N ARG A 77 12.74 5.34 2.78
CA ARG A 77 13.41 4.04 3.02
C ARG A 77 12.37 2.94 3.17
N PRO A 78 11.87 2.35 2.06
CA PRO A 78 10.86 1.31 2.11
C PRO A 78 11.37 0.05 2.81
N SER A 79 10.55 -0.55 3.66
CA SER A 79 10.80 -1.86 4.26
C SER A 79 10.60 -2.98 3.24
N VAL A 80 11.10 -4.18 3.55
CA VAL A 80 10.86 -5.37 2.71
C VAL A 80 9.37 -5.60 2.47
N PHE A 81 8.51 -5.35 3.46
CA PHE A 81 7.06 -5.45 3.29
C PHE A 81 6.48 -4.43 2.30
N ALA A 82 6.99 -3.19 2.28
CA ALA A 82 6.56 -2.17 1.32
C ALA A 82 7.05 -2.51 -0.10
N TRP A 83 8.28 -3.00 -0.24
CA TRP A 83 8.81 -3.53 -1.50
C TRP A 83 7.96 -4.68 -2.04
N ASN A 84 7.71 -5.70 -1.22
CA ASN A 84 6.89 -6.84 -1.62
C ASN A 84 5.48 -6.39 -2.06
N ALA A 85 4.88 -5.45 -1.33
CA ALA A 85 3.56 -4.93 -1.67
C ALA A 85 3.54 -4.23 -3.05
N ILE A 86 4.54 -3.40 -3.37
CA ILE A 86 4.56 -2.71 -4.68
C ILE A 86 4.92 -3.67 -5.82
N LEU A 87 5.82 -4.63 -5.60
CA LEU A 87 6.18 -5.62 -6.60
C LEU A 87 5.00 -6.51 -6.96
N ILE A 88 4.20 -6.92 -5.97
CA ILE A 88 2.93 -7.62 -6.20
C ILE A 88 1.97 -6.73 -7.00
N ALA A 89 1.82 -5.46 -6.64
CA ALA A 89 0.92 -4.55 -7.36
C ALA A 89 1.32 -4.39 -8.84
N LEU A 90 2.61 -4.24 -9.13
CA LEU A 90 3.15 -4.13 -10.48
C LEU A 90 2.95 -5.43 -11.27
N SER A 91 3.26 -6.57 -10.66
CA SER A 91 3.06 -7.90 -11.24
C SER A 91 1.59 -8.16 -11.64
N LEU A 92 0.64 -7.67 -10.84
CA LEU A 92 -0.79 -7.90 -11.09
C LEU A 92 -1.43 -6.89 -12.04
N HIS A 93 -0.91 -5.66 -12.11
CA HIS A 93 -1.65 -4.54 -12.70
C HIS A 93 -0.85 -3.67 -13.67
N SER A 94 0.47 -3.85 -13.78
CA SER A 94 1.26 -3.08 -14.76
C SER A 94 0.96 -3.57 -16.18
N ALA A 95 0.88 -2.63 -17.12
CA ALA A 95 0.78 -2.97 -18.54
C ALA A 95 2.10 -3.51 -19.10
N ASP A 96 3.22 -3.23 -18.43
CA ASP A 96 4.54 -3.74 -18.77
C ASP A 96 4.92 -4.87 -17.81
N PRO A 97 4.97 -6.13 -18.28
CA PRO A 97 5.30 -7.25 -17.41
C PRO A 97 6.68 -7.12 -16.75
N SER A 98 7.64 -6.47 -17.41
CA SER A 98 9.00 -6.30 -16.88
C SER A 98 9.12 -5.24 -15.78
N ASP A 99 8.05 -4.50 -15.48
CA ASP A 99 8.08 -3.35 -14.58
C ASP A 99 8.46 -3.73 -13.13
N ALA A 100 7.87 -4.82 -12.62
CA ALA A 100 8.23 -5.36 -11.30
C ALA A 100 9.72 -5.78 -11.26
N ALA A 101 10.21 -6.47 -12.29
CA ALA A 101 11.59 -6.93 -12.36
C ALA A 101 12.60 -5.78 -12.45
N ARG A 102 12.31 -4.75 -13.25
CA ARG A 102 13.17 -3.56 -13.35
C ARG A 102 13.20 -2.78 -12.04
N LEU A 103 12.05 -2.60 -11.39
CA LEU A 103 11.99 -1.90 -10.11
C LEU A 103 12.77 -2.68 -9.03
N PHE A 104 12.61 -4.00 -8.99
CA PHE A 104 13.37 -4.85 -8.08
C PHE A 104 14.88 -4.79 -8.36
N ALA A 105 15.31 -4.85 -9.62
CA ALA A 105 16.73 -4.75 -9.96
C ALA A 105 17.37 -3.42 -9.52
N ALA A 106 16.61 -2.32 -9.52
CA ALA A 106 17.07 -1.02 -9.06
C ALA A 106 17.06 -0.84 -7.53
N SER A 107 16.42 -1.75 -6.78
CA SER A 107 16.18 -1.60 -5.34
C SER A 107 17.38 -1.95 -4.44
N GLY A 108 18.26 -2.84 -4.90
CA GLY A 108 19.34 -3.41 -4.10
C GLY A 108 18.89 -4.35 -2.97
N ILE A 109 17.61 -4.73 -2.88
CA ILE A 109 17.13 -5.67 -1.86
C ILE A 109 17.37 -7.12 -2.26
N SER A 110 17.65 -7.99 -1.28
CA SER A 110 17.71 -9.43 -1.49
C SER A 110 16.30 -9.98 -1.69
N PRO A 111 16.06 -10.83 -2.70
CA PRO A 111 14.74 -11.42 -2.89
C PRO A 111 14.40 -12.36 -1.73
N ASP A 112 13.16 -12.31 -1.26
CA ASP A 112 12.54 -13.33 -0.42
C ASP A 112 11.51 -14.15 -1.23
N GLU A 113 10.88 -15.14 -0.61
CA GLU A 113 9.88 -16.00 -1.26
C GLU A 113 8.72 -15.21 -1.90
N ILE A 114 8.33 -14.11 -1.26
CA ILE A 114 7.24 -13.24 -1.73
C ILE A 114 7.70 -12.44 -2.95
N THR A 115 8.92 -11.92 -2.91
CA THR A 115 9.56 -11.23 -4.04
C THR A 115 9.60 -12.15 -5.26
N LEU A 116 10.10 -13.38 -5.09
CA LEU A 116 10.17 -14.36 -6.18
C LEU A 116 8.78 -14.66 -6.74
N SER A 117 7.78 -14.83 -5.88
CA SER A 117 6.39 -15.06 -6.30
C SER A 117 5.79 -13.91 -7.11
N ALA A 118 6.18 -12.66 -6.82
CA ALA A 118 5.75 -11.50 -7.60
C ALA A 118 6.47 -11.43 -8.96
N LEU A 119 7.75 -11.77 -9.00
CA LEU A 119 8.55 -11.74 -10.24
C LEU A 119 8.29 -12.92 -11.19
N LEU A 120 7.77 -14.05 -10.70
CA LEU A 120 7.46 -15.20 -11.55
C LEU A 120 6.14 -15.05 -12.34
N LYS A 121 5.31 -14.07 -12.01
CA LYS A 121 3.99 -13.84 -12.65
C LYS A 121 4.03 -12.82 -13.78
N SER A 122 5.18 -12.18 -14.02
CA SER A 122 5.43 -11.31 -15.18
C SER A 122 5.76 -12.06 -16.45
#